data_AF-A0A1Q7WPU8-F1
#
_entry.id   AF-A0A1Q7WPU8-F1
#
_cell.length_a   1.000
_cell.length_b   1.000
_cell.length_c   1.000
_cell.angle_alpha   90.00
_cell.angle_beta   90.00
_cell.angle_gamma   90.00
#
_symmetry.space_group_name_H-M   'P 1'
#
loop_
_entity.id
_entity.type
_entity.pdbx_description
1 polymer ?
#
loop_
_entity_poly.entity_id
_entity_poly.type
_entity_poly.pdbx_seq_one_letter_code
_entity_poly.pdbx_strand_id
1 'polypeptide(L)' 'MAPEQIQSHPRPASDQYALAVVAYQWLTGELPFQGSAIEVNAKHLGATPPWPLSINGTKNNAKEF' A
#
# COMPACT_ATOMS: atom_id res chain seq x y z
N MET A 1 -4.08 6.17 -3.08
CA MET A 1 -5.34 6.49 -3.78
C MET A 1 -5.80 5.27 -4.53
N ALA A 2 -7.10 5.02 -4.67
CA ALA A 2 -7.57 3.86 -5.44
C ALA A 2 -7.20 4.01 -6.94
N PRO A 3 -6.90 2.91 -7.65
CA PRO A 3 -6.52 2.93 -9.07
C PRO A 3 -7.54 3.67 -9.95
N GLU A 4 -8.82 3.44 -9.70
CA GLU A 4 -9.93 4.05 -10.42
C GLU A 4 -10.14 5.52 -10.05
N GLN A 5 -9.80 5.93 -8.83
CA GLN A 5 -9.78 7.35 -8.44
C GLN A 5 -8.69 8.12 -9.18
N ILE A 6 -7.51 7.52 -9.37
CA ILE A 6 -6.43 8.11 -10.19
C ILE A 6 -6.90 8.32 -11.64
N GLN A 7 -7.73 7.41 -12.14
CA GLN A 7 -8.32 7.50 -13.47
C GLN A 7 -9.57 8.41 -13.53
N SER A 8 -9.91 9.13 -12.46
CA SER A 8 -11.11 9.99 -12.37
C SER A 8 -12.46 9.25 -12.47
N HIS A 9 -12.50 7.99 -12.06
CA HIS A 9 -13.71 7.15 -12.01
C HIS A 9 -13.95 6.59 -10.60
N PRO A 10 -14.27 7.42 -9.59
CA PRO A 10 -14.53 6.93 -8.24
C PRO A 10 -15.76 6.00 -8.20
N ARG A 11 -15.65 4.92 -7.45
CA ARG A 11 -16.69 3.90 -7.27
C ARG A 11 -16.77 3.51 -5.79
N PRO A 12 -17.84 2.86 -5.33
CA PRO A 12 -17.87 2.31 -3.97
C PRO A 12 -16.71 1.36 -3.64
N ALA A 13 -16.11 0.71 -4.66
CA ALA A 13 -14.90 -0.08 -4.53
C ALA A 13 -13.67 0.75 -4.10
N SER A 14 -13.67 2.06 -4.34
CA SER A 14 -12.57 2.96 -3.96
C SER A 14 -12.45 3.09 -2.45
N ASP A 15 -13.58 3.10 -1.74
CA ASP A 15 -13.59 3.11 -0.28
C ASP A 15 -13.09 1.78 0.29
N GLN A 16 -13.41 0.66 -0.37
CA GLN A 16 -12.87 -0.65 -0.01
C GLN A 16 -11.36 -0.71 -0.22
N TYR A 17 -10.86 -0.13 -1.31
CA TYR A 17 -9.43 -0.01 -1.56
C TYR A 17 -8.74 0.84 -0.49
N ALA A 18 -9.33 1.99 -0.14
CA ALA A 18 -8.80 2.86 0.92
C ALA A 18 -8.73 2.11 2.26
N LEU A 19 -9.78 1.37 2.62
CA LEU A 19 -9.80 0.55 3.82
C LEU A 19 -8.71 -0.54 3.80
N ALA A 20 -8.50 -1.21 2.65
CA ALA A 20 -7.46 -2.21 2.49
C ALA A 20 -6.05 -1.62 2.67
N VAL A 21 -5.79 -0.41 2.16
CA VAL A 21 -4.51 0.30 2.37
C VAL A 21 -4.30 0.65 3.84
N VAL A 22 -5.34 1.10 4.54
CA VAL A 22 -5.27 1.38 5.98
C VAL A 22 -5.01 0.10 6.77
N ALA A 23 -5.73 -0.97 6.48
CA ALA A 23 -5.52 -2.28 7.12
C ALA A 23 -4.10 -2.81 6.85
N TYR A 24 -3.59 -2.66 5.63
CA TYR A 24 -2.21 -2.98 5.30
C TYR A 24 -1.24 -2.23 6.20
N GLN A 25 -1.40 -0.91 6.36
CA GLN A 25 -0.54 -0.10 7.21
C GLN A 25 -0.64 -0.49 8.69
N TRP A 26 -1.82 -0.84 9.18
CA TRP A 26 -1.96 -1.32 10.56
C TRP A 26 -1.25 -2.64 10.81
N LEU A 27 -1.30 -3.57 9.86
CA LEU A 27 -0.64 -4.88 9.98
C LEU A 27 0.88 -4.81 9.79
N THR A 28 1.35 -3.86 8.98
CA THR A 28 2.75 -3.84 8.52
C THR A 28 3.57 -2.68 9.08
N GLY A 29 2.92 -1.66 9.63
CA GLY A 29 3.53 -0.40 10.04
C GLY A 29 3.89 0.54 8.86
N GLU A 30 3.69 0.13 7.61
CA GLU A 30 4.09 0.88 6.42
C GLU A 30 3.00 0.93 5.36
N LEU A 31 3.06 1.91 4.45
CA LEU A 31 2.18 1.92 3.29
C LEU A 31 2.62 0.85 2.27
N PRO A 32 1.67 0.29 1.49
CA PRO A 32 1.98 -0.74 0.49
C PRO A 32 2.91 -0.23 -0.62
N PHE A 33 2.88 1.08 -0.90
CA PHE A 33 3.77 1.73 -1.85
C PHE A 33 4.36 3.00 -1.25
N GLN A 34 5.64 3.23 -1.52
CA GLN A 34 6.43 4.37 -1.05
C GLN A 34 7.13 5.03 -2.26
N GLY A 35 7.43 6.33 -2.15
CA GLY A 35 8.03 7.16 -3.21
C GLY A 35 7.36 8.53 -3.32
N SER A 36 7.64 9.24 -4.40
CA SER A 36 6.93 10.48 -4.76
C SER A 36 5.46 10.20 -5.09
N ALA A 37 4.61 11.24 -5.07
CA ALA A 37 3.19 11.10 -5.36
C ALA A 37 2.91 10.47 -6.75
N ILE A 38 3.72 10.83 -7.76
CA ILE A 38 3.59 10.28 -9.12
C ILE A 38 3.96 8.80 -9.14
N GLU A 39 5.06 8.41 -8.48
CA GLU A 39 5.49 7.01 -8.41
C GLU A 39 4.48 6.14 -7.65
N VAL A 40 3.93 6.63 -6.55
CA VAL A 40 2.91 5.92 -5.77
C VAL A 40 1.63 5.75 -6.58
N ASN A 41 1.19 6.77 -7.31
CA ASN A 41 0.03 6.64 -8.21
C ASN A 41 0.29 5.63 -9.34
N ALA A 42 1.47 5.66 -9.96
CA ALA A 42 1.84 4.68 -10.98
C ALA A 42 1.84 3.25 -10.42
N LYS A 43 2.35 3.06 -9.19
CA LYS A 43 2.32 1.75 -8.50
C LYS A 43 0.89 1.31 -8.19
N HIS A 44 0.01 2.21 -7.75
CA HIS A 44 -1.41 1.89 -7.58
C HIS A 44 -2.09 1.45 -8.89
N LEU A 45 -1.65 1.94 -10.05
CA LEU A 45 -2.24 1.59 -11.35
C LEU A 45 -1.76 0.25 -11.92
N GLY A 46 -0.54 -0.21 -11.58
CA GLY A 46 0.08 -1.34 -12.29
C GLY A 46 0.96 -2.27 -11.46
N ALA A 47 1.16 -2.01 -10.18
CA ALA A 47 1.98 -2.86 -9.31
C ALA A 47 1.11 -3.67 -8.34
N THR A 48 1.52 -4.90 -8.09
CA THR A 48 0.96 -5.72 -7.01
C THR A 48 1.55 -5.27 -5.68
N PRO A 49 0.75 -4.93 -4.66
CA PRO A 49 1.27 -4.60 -3.34
C PRO A 49 1.98 -5.83 -2.74
N PRO A 50 3.09 -5.62 -1.99
CA PRO A 50 3.80 -6.72 -1.34
C PRO A 50 2.90 -7.44 -0.34
N TRP A 51 3.18 -8.71 -0.08
CA TRP A 51 2.39 -9.50 0.88
C TRP A 51 2.66 -9.01 2.32
N PRO A 52 1.62 -8.71 3.13
CA PRO A 52 1.77 -8.19 4.50
C PRO A 52 2.62 -9.07 5.42
N LEU A 53 2.64 -10.38 5.22
CA LEU A 53 3.43 -11.32 6.03
C LEU A 53 4.91 -11.41 5.59
N SER A 54 5.23 -10.94 4.38
CA SER A 54 6.60 -10.94 3.86
C SER A 54 7.46 -9.80 4.41
N ILE A 55 6.84 -8.74 4.95
CA ILE A 55 7.55 -7.53 5.39
C ILE A 55 8.09 -7.65 6.84
N ASN A 56 7.52 -8.52 7.67
CA ASN A 56 8.01 -8.77 9.04
C ASN A 56 9.24 -9.70 9.04
N GLY A 57 9.38 -10.58 8.06
CA GLY A 57 10.50 -11.52 7.95
C GLY A 57 11.85 -10.86 7.65
N THR A 58 11.87 -9.63 7.14
CA THR A 58 13.10 -8.90 6.77
C THR A 58 13.57 -7.90 7.82
N LYS A 59 12.77 -7.59 8.85
CA LYS A 59 13.08 -6.53 9.84
C LYS A 59 13.49 -7.03 11.23
N ASN A 60 13.32 -8.31 11.55
CA ASN A 60 13.65 -8.85 12.89
C ASN A 60 15.15 -9.08 13.16
N ASN A 61 16.07 -8.59 12.32
CA ASN A 61 17.52 -8.78 12.50
C ASN A 61 18.33 -7.48 12.65
N ALA A 62 17.68 -6.33 12.85
CA ALA A 62 18.42 -5.07 13.05
C ALA A 62 17.69 -4.19 14.07
N LYS A 63 17.79 -4.57 15.35
CA LYS A 63 17.75 -3.72 16.56
C LYS A 63 17.67 -4.63 17.79
N GLU A 64 18.73 -5.40 18.01
CA GLU A 64 19.20 -5.63 19.38
C GLU A 64 20.39 -4.69 19.59
N PHE A 65 20.58 -4.26 20.84
CA PHE A 65 21.42 -3.15 21.35
C PHE A 65 20.75 -1.77 21.39
#